data_AF-A0A7V2FYQ4-F1
#
_entry.id   AF-A0A7V2FYQ4-F1
#
_cell.length_a   1.000
_cell.length_b   1.000
_cell.length_c   1.000
_cell.angle_alpha   90.00
_cell.angle_beta   90.00
_cell.angle_gamma   90.00
#
_symmetry.space_group_name_H-M   'P 1'
#
loop_
_entity.id
_entity.type
_entity.pdbx_description
1 polymer ?
#
loop_
_entity_poly.entity_id
_entity_poly.type
_entity_poly.pdbx_seq_one_letter_code
_entity_poly.pdbx_strand_id
1 'polypeptide(L)'
;MPGPGRYSPDATEGVTRVEDLPKAKIARQSRNYKRRRCPKCGRSAYRLRTVVRRLHDLGDLVSGRPREIHVCYSQHHCLGCGAYFNADMEDLALPKSHYTHRVVHTAVRLVVEDGLPYRSASWHQWRDHRVFVPFATIQNWVEAGGGKRRPATSPVSI
;
A
#
# COMPACT_ATOMS: atom_id res chain seq x y z
N MET A 1 -6.52 -35.98 28.12
CA MET A 1 -5.53 -35.55 27.11
C MET A 1 -6.30 -35.09 25.88
N PRO A 2 -6.26 -33.81 25.48
CA PRO A 2 -6.77 -33.44 24.16
C PRO A 2 -5.85 -34.10 23.12
N GLY A 3 -6.43 -34.94 22.27
CA GLY A 3 -5.70 -35.66 21.21
C GLY A 3 -5.06 -34.70 20.20
N PRO A 4 -4.17 -35.21 19.31
CA PRO A 4 -3.45 -34.39 18.35
C PRO A 4 -4.45 -33.50 17.59
N GLY A 5 -4.20 -32.19 17.60
CA GLY A 5 -5.06 -31.21 16.97
C GLY A 5 -5.26 -31.59 15.50
N ARG A 6 -6.51 -31.88 15.12
CA ARG A 6 -6.85 -32.12 13.71
C ARG A 6 -6.39 -30.93 12.90
N TYR A 7 -5.59 -31.19 11.87
CA TYR A 7 -5.30 -30.20 10.84
C TYR A 7 -6.62 -29.75 10.23
N SER A 8 -6.94 -28.47 10.40
CA SER A 8 -8.07 -27.84 9.73
C SER A 8 -7.50 -27.07 8.54
N PRO A 9 -7.70 -27.56 7.30
CA PRO A 9 -7.15 -26.89 6.12
C PRO A 9 -7.70 -25.47 6.05
N ASP A 10 -6.83 -24.56 5.62
CA ASP A 10 -7.23 -23.19 5.31
C ASP A 10 -8.25 -23.24 4.16
N ALA A 11 -9.37 -22.53 4.29
CA ALA A 11 -10.40 -22.48 3.26
C ALA A 11 -9.89 -21.90 1.91
N THR A 12 -8.70 -21.29 1.93
CA THR A 12 -8.02 -20.76 0.75
C THR A 12 -6.78 -21.57 0.33
N GLU A 13 -6.53 -22.71 0.98
CA GLU A 13 -5.50 -23.65 0.58
C GLU A 13 -5.79 -24.16 -0.85
N GLY A 14 -4.83 -24.01 -1.76
CA GLY A 14 -4.99 -24.35 -3.18
C GLY A 14 -5.54 -23.24 -4.07
N VAL A 15 -5.93 -22.08 -3.51
CA VAL A 15 -6.33 -20.93 -4.33
C VAL A 15 -5.09 -20.29 -4.95
N THR A 16 -5.00 -20.32 -6.28
CA THR A 16 -3.89 -19.77 -7.06
C THR A 16 -4.24 -18.45 -7.76
N ARG A 17 -5.54 -18.11 -7.83
CA ARG A 17 -6.04 -16.92 -8.53
C ARG A 17 -6.64 -15.92 -7.56
N VAL A 18 -6.44 -14.64 -7.84
CA VAL A 18 -6.95 -13.54 -7.00
C VAL A 18 -8.48 -13.45 -7.05
N GLU A 19 -9.08 -13.90 -8.15
CA GLU A 19 -10.53 -13.86 -8.36
C GLU A 19 -11.30 -14.85 -7.47
N ASP A 20 -10.66 -15.96 -7.10
CA ASP A 20 -11.25 -17.02 -6.29
C ASP A 20 -11.18 -16.70 -4.78
N LEU A 21 -10.66 -15.52 -4.45
CA LEU A 21 -10.52 -15.07 -3.07
C LEU A 21 -11.87 -14.68 -2.46
N PRO A 22 -12.05 -14.93 -1.15
CA PRO A 22 -13.24 -14.44 -0.47
C PRO A 22 -13.31 -12.92 -0.55
N LYS A 23 -14.53 -12.38 -0.67
CA LYS A 23 -14.76 -10.94 -0.85
C LYS A 23 -14.00 -10.12 0.20
N ALA A 24 -13.31 -9.08 -0.22
CA ALA A 24 -12.55 -8.24 0.70
C ALA A 24 -13.43 -7.59 1.78
N LYS A 25 -12.87 -7.41 2.98
CA LYS A 25 -13.44 -6.58 4.04
C LYS A 25 -13.11 -5.12 3.74
N ILE A 26 -14.14 -4.29 3.57
CA ILE A 26 -13.97 -2.88 3.21
C ILE A 26 -13.97 -2.03 4.48
N ALA A 27 -12.84 -1.36 4.74
CA ALA A 27 -12.74 -0.31 5.73
C ALA A 27 -12.90 1.06 5.03
N ARG A 28 -13.81 1.90 5.52
CA ARG A 28 -14.00 3.26 4.99
C ARG A 28 -13.23 4.25 5.83
N GLN A 29 -12.48 5.13 5.18
CA GLN A 29 -11.80 6.26 5.81
C GLN A 29 -12.18 7.56 5.11
N SER A 30 -12.26 8.63 5.89
CA SER A 30 -12.59 9.96 5.38
C SER A 30 -11.45 10.93 5.65
N ARG A 31 -10.95 11.54 4.57
CA ARG A 31 -10.05 12.70 4.54
C ARG A 31 -10.71 13.82 3.76
N ASN A 32 -12.01 13.97 3.97
CA ASN A 32 -12.82 14.90 3.24
C ASN A 32 -12.94 16.22 4.01
N TYR A 33 -12.12 17.19 3.64
CA TYR A 33 -12.04 18.48 4.32
C TYR A 33 -12.72 19.57 3.50
N LYS A 34 -13.47 20.47 4.15
CA LYS A 34 -14.07 21.64 3.48
C LYS A 34 -13.00 22.63 3.00
N ARG A 35 -11.92 22.80 3.77
CA ARG A 35 -10.79 23.68 3.47
C ARG A 35 -9.46 23.04 3.86
N ARG A 36 -8.40 23.34 3.13
CA ARG A 36 -7.01 22.96 3.46
C ARG A 36 -6.04 24.09 3.09
N ARG A 37 -4.91 24.15 3.79
CA ARG A 37 -3.80 25.07 3.47
C ARG A 37 -3.14 24.60 2.18
N CYS A 38 -2.90 25.53 1.26
CA CYS A 38 -2.18 25.25 0.03
C CYS A 38 -0.71 24.94 0.37
N PRO A 39 -0.15 23.81 -0.11
CA PRO A 39 1.24 23.46 0.15
C PRO A 39 2.24 24.41 -0.51
N LYS A 40 1.83 25.16 -1.55
CA LYS A 40 2.70 26.13 -2.24
C LYS A 40 2.75 27.51 -1.59
N CYS A 41 1.60 28.07 -1.19
CA CYS A 41 1.51 29.46 -0.73
C CYS A 41 0.88 29.63 0.67
N GLY A 42 0.50 28.54 1.35
CA GLY A 42 -0.06 28.57 2.71
C GLY A 42 -1.47 29.16 2.83
N ARG A 43 -2.07 29.68 1.74
CA ARG A 43 -3.43 30.23 1.77
C ARG A 43 -4.49 29.12 1.92
N SER A 44 -5.60 29.45 2.54
CA SER A 44 -6.74 28.54 2.63
C SER A 44 -7.38 28.33 1.27
N ALA A 45 -7.51 27.07 0.84
CA ALA A 45 -8.19 26.68 -0.39
C ALA A 45 -9.45 25.86 -0.08
N TYR A 46 -10.54 26.16 -0.77
CA TYR A 46 -11.78 25.40 -0.67
C TYR A 46 -11.68 24.07 -1.40
N ARG A 47 -12.48 23.10 -0.96
CA ARG A 47 -12.67 21.84 -1.67
C ARG A 47 -13.32 22.09 -3.02
N LEU A 48 -12.66 21.62 -4.07
CA LEU A 48 -13.18 21.57 -5.42
C LEU A 48 -14.10 20.37 -5.61
N ARG A 49 -13.62 19.16 -5.25
CA ARG A 49 -14.39 17.92 -5.37
C ARG A 49 -13.95 16.86 -4.36
N THR A 50 -14.70 15.78 -4.30
CA THR A 50 -14.38 14.59 -3.50
C THR A 50 -14.00 13.46 -4.43
N VAL A 51 -12.98 12.67 -4.05
CA VAL A 51 -12.49 11.53 -4.82
C VAL A 51 -12.36 10.33 -3.88
N VAL A 52 -12.53 9.11 -4.41
CA VAL A 52 -12.33 7.87 -3.67
C VAL A 52 -11.10 7.16 -4.22
N ARG A 53 -10.15 6.85 -3.33
CA ARG A 53 -8.99 5.99 -3.61
C ARG A 53 -9.18 4.66 -2.90
N ARG A 54 -8.96 3.55 -3.63
CA ARG A 54 -8.96 2.20 -3.08
C ARG A 54 -7.52 1.77 -2.82
N LEU A 55 -7.27 1.24 -1.63
CA LEU A 55 -5.97 0.73 -1.21
C LEU A 55 -6.11 -0.70 -0.70
N HIS A 56 -5.22 -1.58 -1.14
CA HIS A 56 -5.07 -2.92 -0.58
C HIS A 56 -4.27 -2.82 0.73
N ASP A 57 -4.82 -3.41 1.79
CA ASP A 57 -4.20 -3.44 3.12
C ASP A 57 -4.05 -4.89 3.59
N LEU A 58 -3.29 -5.08 4.68
CA LEU A 58 -3.15 -6.38 5.33
C LEU A 58 -4.53 -6.86 5.80
N GLY A 59 -4.90 -8.05 5.34
CA GLY A 59 -6.08 -8.78 5.77
C GLY A 59 -5.96 -9.33 7.18
N ASP A 60 -6.98 -10.09 7.57
CA ASP A 60 -7.08 -10.69 8.90
C ASP A 60 -7.09 -12.22 8.75
N LEU A 61 -6.19 -12.88 9.48
CA LEU A 61 -6.06 -14.34 9.48
C LEU A 61 -7.26 -15.02 10.12
N VAL A 62 -7.95 -14.36 11.06
CA VAL A 62 -9.14 -14.90 11.74
C VAL A 62 -10.31 -14.97 10.78
N SER A 63 -10.56 -13.89 10.02
CA SER A 63 -11.61 -13.88 9.01
C SER A 63 -11.19 -14.51 7.67
N GLY A 64 -9.89 -14.76 7.45
CA GLY A 64 -9.34 -15.34 6.23
C GLY A 64 -9.51 -14.44 4.99
N ARG A 65 -9.83 -13.16 5.18
CA ARG A 65 -10.29 -12.27 4.10
C ARG A 65 -9.26 -11.18 3.77
N PRO A 66 -9.10 -10.85 2.47
CA PRO A 66 -8.41 -9.64 2.05
C PRO A 66 -9.04 -8.39 2.67
N ARG A 67 -8.26 -7.32 2.79
CA ARG A 67 -8.75 -6.03 3.29
C ARG A 67 -8.52 -4.93 2.27
N GLU A 68 -9.55 -4.12 2.07
CA GLU A 68 -9.45 -2.89 1.29
C GLU A 68 -9.77 -1.67 2.16
N ILE A 69 -9.05 -0.59 1.96
CA ILE A 69 -9.35 0.72 2.53
C ILE A 69 -9.87 1.62 1.40
N HIS A 70 -11.11 2.08 1.53
CA HIS A 70 -11.71 3.07 0.65
C HIS A 70 -11.58 4.44 1.30
N VAL A 71 -10.62 5.22 0.81
CA VAL A 71 -10.32 6.57 1.32
C VAL A 71 -11.08 7.58 0.48
N CYS A 72 -12.06 8.23 1.09
CA CYS A 72 -12.76 9.36 0.53
C CYS A 72 -11.99 10.64 0.88
N TYR A 73 -11.36 11.30 -0.09
CA TYR A 73 -10.49 12.46 0.15
C TYR A 73 -10.94 13.68 -0.67
N SER A 74 -10.64 14.87 -0.15
CA SER A 74 -10.95 16.13 -0.83
C SER A 74 -9.82 16.56 -1.78
N GLN A 75 -10.17 17.02 -2.98
CA GLN A 75 -9.29 17.76 -3.87
C GLN A 75 -9.59 19.25 -3.75
N HIS A 76 -8.55 20.08 -3.74
CA HIS A 76 -8.60 21.51 -3.52
C HIS A 76 -7.99 22.27 -4.69
N HIS A 77 -8.50 23.47 -4.95
CA HIS A 77 -7.94 24.42 -5.90
C HIS A 77 -7.65 25.73 -5.17
N CYS A 78 -6.40 26.18 -5.22
CA CYS A 78 -5.97 27.41 -4.56
C CYS A 78 -6.16 28.61 -5.49
N LEU A 79 -7.10 29.51 -5.17
CA LEU A 79 -7.33 30.74 -5.92
C LEU A 79 -6.13 31.71 -5.88
N GLY A 80 -5.25 31.59 -4.89
CA GLY A 80 -4.10 32.49 -4.74
C GLY A 80 -2.92 32.17 -5.67
N CYS A 81 -2.73 30.91 -6.06
CA CYS A 81 -1.60 30.48 -6.89
C CYS A 81 -1.98 29.53 -8.04
N GLY A 82 -3.27 29.27 -8.24
CA GLY A 82 -3.80 28.36 -9.25
C GLY A 82 -3.49 26.87 -9.02
N ALA A 83 -2.89 26.51 -7.88
CA ALA A 83 -2.44 25.14 -7.65
C ALA A 83 -3.60 24.19 -7.28
N TYR A 84 -3.59 23.00 -7.86
CA TYR A 84 -4.44 21.89 -7.47
C TYR A 84 -3.68 20.96 -6.54
N PHE A 85 -4.33 20.54 -5.46
CA PHE A 85 -3.72 19.59 -4.51
C PHE A 85 -4.79 18.74 -3.85
N ASN A 86 -4.39 17.56 -3.39
CA ASN A 86 -5.27 16.65 -2.68
C ASN A 86 -5.06 16.79 -1.17
N ALA A 87 -6.05 16.37 -0.38
CA ALA A 87 -5.82 16.11 1.02
C ALA A 87 -4.68 15.09 1.17
N ASP A 88 -3.79 15.38 2.11
CA ASP A 88 -2.62 14.55 2.37
C ASP A 88 -3.02 13.11 2.69
N MET A 89 -2.24 12.16 2.17
CA MET A 89 -2.39 10.71 2.29
C MET A 89 -1.04 10.01 2.48
N GLU A 90 0.04 10.76 2.68
CA GLU A 90 1.41 10.23 2.72
C GLU A 90 1.65 9.34 3.94
N ASP A 91 0.91 9.49 5.02
CA ASP A 91 0.94 8.59 6.18
C ASP A 91 0.30 7.23 5.92
N LEU A 92 -0.55 7.11 4.89
CA LEU A 92 -1.29 5.88 4.61
C LEU A 92 -0.67 5.06 3.46
N ALA A 93 -0.27 5.73 2.39
CA ALA A 93 0.29 5.08 1.20
C ALA A 93 1.16 6.04 0.39
N LEU A 94 2.18 5.50 -0.27
CA LEU A 94 2.98 6.23 -1.27
C LEU A 94 2.09 6.88 -2.35
N PRO A 95 2.53 7.99 -2.97
CA PRO A 95 1.83 8.60 -4.09
C PRO A 95 1.57 7.58 -5.21
N LYS A 96 0.34 7.55 -5.73
CA LYS A 96 -0.11 6.64 -6.81
C LYS A 96 -0.04 5.13 -6.49
N SER A 97 0.42 4.73 -5.31
CA SER A 97 0.42 3.32 -4.90
C SER A 97 -1.01 2.77 -4.74
N HIS A 98 -1.18 1.49 -5.05
CA HIS A 98 -2.41 0.75 -4.75
C HIS A 98 -2.36 0.05 -3.38
N TYR A 99 -1.22 0.11 -2.70
CA TYR A 99 -0.95 -0.60 -1.44
C TYR A 99 -0.67 0.38 -0.31
N THR A 100 -1.11 0.04 0.89
CA THR A 100 -0.76 0.79 2.11
C THR A 100 0.71 0.62 2.45
N HIS A 101 1.26 1.56 3.24
CA HIS A 101 2.63 1.44 3.75
C HIS A 101 2.85 0.17 4.54
N ARG A 102 1.83 -0.32 5.25
CA ARG A 102 1.89 -1.59 5.99
C ARG A 102 2.20 -2.76 5.08
N VAL A 103 1.55 -2.83 3.91
CA VAL A 103 1.80 -3.88 2.91
C VAL A 103 3.22 -3.76 2.36
N VAL A 104 3.65 -2.55 2.00
CA VAL A 104 5.00 -2.30 1.47
C VAL A 104 6.05 -2.71 2.49
N HIS A 105 5.93 -2.25 3.73
CA HIS A 105 6.87 -2.55 4.82
C HIS A 105 6.97 -4.06 5.07
N THR A 106 5.83 -4.76 5.11
CA THR A 106 5.80 -6.21 5.32
C THR A 106 6.48 -6.95 4.16
N ALA A 107 6.21 -6.57 2.92
CA ALA A 107 6.84 -7.18 1.76
C ALA A 107 8.37 -6.94 1.71
N VAL A 108 8.81 -5.72 2.04
CA VAL A 108 10.24 -5.38 2.09
C VAL A 108 10.94 -6.16 3.21
N ARG A 109 10.33 -6.25 4.39
CA ARG A 109 10.85 -7.02 5.52
C ARG A 109 11.06 -8.50 5.18
N LEU A 110 10.06 -9.14 4.56
CA LEU A 110 10.16 -10.54 4.12
C LEU A 110 11.37 -10.80 3.21
N VAL A 111 11.74 -9.84 2.36
CA VAL A 111 12.87 -10.00 1.44
C VAL A 111 14.20 -9.62 2.10
N VAL A 112 14.24 -8.47 2.78
CA VAL A 112 15.49 -7.86 3.27
C VAL A 112 15.93 -8.46 4.59
N GLU A 113 14.98 -8.66 5.52
CA GLU A 113 15.28 -9.21 6.84
C GLU A 113 15.21 -10.74 6.83
N ASP A 114 14.14 -11.31 6.28
CA ASP A 114 13.93 -12.77 6.30
C ASP A 114 14.61 -13.49 5.12
N GLY A 115 15.21 -12.75 4.18
CA GLY A 115 16.00 -13.31 3.07
C GLY A 115 15.16 -14.06 2.02
N LEU A 116 13.84 -13.87 2.00
CA LEU A 116 12.97 -14.62 1.09
C LEU A 116 13.14 -14.16 -0.37
N PRO A 117 13.22 -15.09 -1.33
CA PRO A 117 13.11 -14.76 -2.74
C PRO A 117 11.81 -14.03 -3.05
N TYR A 118 11.81 -13.08 -4.01
CA TYR A 118 10.65 -12.25 -4.33
C TYR A 118 9.34 -13.02 -4.59
N ARG A 119 9.44 -14.18 -5.25
CA ARG A 119 8.27 -15.05 -5.50
C ARG A 119 7.74 -15.67 -4.20
N SER A 120 8.62 -16.13 -3.32
CA SER A 120 8.26 -16.65 -2.01
C SER A 120 7.64 -15.54 -1.15
N ALA A 121 8.22 -14.34 -1.12
CA ALA A 121 7.66 -13.18 -0.40
C ALA A 121 6.24 -12.82 -0.88
N SER A 122 6.00 -12.89 -2.19
CA SER A 122 4.66 -12.71 -2.79
C SER A 122 3.65 -13.74 -2.27
N TRP A 123 4.06 -15.01 -2.16
CA TRP A 123 3.22 -16.06 -1.59
C TRP A 123 2.99 -15.89 -0.09
N HIS A 124 4.02 -15.49 0.67
CA HIS A 124 3.92 -15.21 2.10
C HIS A 124 2.94 -14.08 2.41
N GLN A 125 2.96 -13.00 1.62
CA GLN A 125 1.97 -11.91 1.72
C GLN A 125 0.53 -12.41 1.56
N TRP A 126 0.31 -13.38 0.68
CA TRP A 126 -0.99 -14.02 0.55
C TRP A 126 -1.32 -14.89 1.77
N ARG A 127 -0.46 -15.86 2.09
CA ARG A 127 -0.70 -16.86 3.15
C ARG A 127 -0.92 -16.22 4.52
N ASP A 128 -0.04 -15.28 4.87
CA ASP A 128 0.06 -14.75 6.24
C ASP A 128 -0.70 -13.43 6.41
N HIS A 129 -0.96 -12.73 5.30
CA HIS A 129 -1.54 -11.38 5.35
C HIS A 129 -2.73 -11.17 4.41
N ARG A 130 -3.15 -12.20 3.67
CA ARG A 130 -4.30 -12.17 2.74
C ARG A 130 -4.25 -11.00 1.75
N VAL A 131 -3.05 -10.60 1.35
CA VAL A 131 -2.85 -9.54 0.36
C VAL A 131 -1.98 -10.07 -0.77
N PHE A 132 -2.49 -9.98 -2.00
CA PHE A 132 -1.71 -10.35 -3.16
C PHE A 132 -0.86 -9.16 -3.64
N VAL A 133 0.46 -9.37 -3.66
CA VAL A 133 1.42 -8.41 -4.22
C VAL A 133 2.26 -9.13 -5.28
N PRO A 134 2.21 -8.73 -6.57
CA PRO A 134 3.06 -9.33 -7.59
C PRO A 134 4.55 -9.22 -7.24
N PHE A 135 5.33 -10.26 -7.52
CA PHE A 135 6.77 -10.27 -7.19
C PHE A 135 7.52 -9.08 -7.81
N ALA A 136 7.16 -8.66 -9.03
CA ALA A 136 7.76 -7.51 -9.70
C ALA A 136 7.49 -6.20 -8.94
N THR A 137 6.31 -6.08 -8.32
CA THR A 137 5.98 -4.94 -7.46
C THR A 137 6.84 -4.93 -6.20
N ILE A 138 7.05 -6.09 -5.57
CA ILE A 138 7.93 -6.23 -4.40
C ILE A 138 9.38 -5.86 -4.76
N GLN A 139 9.88 -6.38 -5.88
CA GLN A 139 11.21 -6.07 -6.39
C GLN A 139 11.39 -4.56 -6.59
N ASN A 140 10.43 -3.88 -7.22
CA ASN A 140 10.47 -2.43 -7.41
C ASN A 140 10.56 -1.68 -6.07
N TRP A 141 9.87 -2.13 -5.02
CA TRP A 141 9.94 -1.50 -3.70
C TRP A 141 11.29 -1.71 -3.01
N VAL A 142 11.83 -2.92 -3.06
CA VAL A 142 13.14 -3.23 -2.46
C VAL A 142 14.25 -2.48 -3.19
N GLU A 143 14.25 -2.46 -4.52
CA GLU A 143 15.26 -1.75 -5.31
C GLU A 143 15.16 -0.23 -5.16
N ALA A 144 13.94 0.31 -5.02
CA ALA A 144 13.75 1.73 -4.72
C ALA A 144 14.26 2.09 -3.31
N GLY A 145 14.04 1.22 -2.32
CA GLY A 145 14.50 1.39 -0.94
C GLY A 145 16.03 1.25 -0.77
N GLY A 146 16.65 0.39 -1.57
CA GLY A 146 18.11 0.16 -1.55
C GLY A 146 18.94 1.29 -2.17
N GLY A 147 18.30 2.24 -2.85
CA GLY A 147 18.96 3.39 -3.46
C GLY A 147 20.02 2.97 -4.50
N LYS A 148 19.67 3.02 -5.79
CA LYS A 148 20.69 3.32 -6.80
C LYS A 148 21.25 4.71 -6.50
N ARG A 149 22.26 4.80 -5.62
CA ARG A 149 23.25 5.86 -5.67
C ARG A 149 23.94 5.66 -7.01
N ARG A 150 23.57 6.47 -8.01
CA ARG A 150 24.42 6.65 -9.19
C ARG A 150 25.82 7.00 -8.65
N PRO A 151 26.89 6.28 -9.00
CA PRO A 151 28.22 6.77 -8.68
C PRO A 151 28.32 8.18 -9.26
N ALA A 152 28.70 9.13 -8.42
CA ALA A 152 29.00 10.48 -8.85
C ALA A 152 30.03 10.36 -9.97
N THR A 153 29.66 10.82 -11.16
CA THR A 153 30.60 11.00 -12.26
C THR A 153 31.62 12.02 -11.77
N SER A 154 32.79 11.54 -11.35
CA SER A 154 33.93 12.41 -11.07
C SER A 154 34.25 13.21 -12.33
N PRO A 155 34.48 14.52 -12.24
CA PRO A 155 34.95 15.29 -13.38
C PRO A 155 36.36 14.79 -13.74
N VAL A 156 36.53 14.36 -14.99
CA VAL A 156 37.85 14.14 -15.59
C VAL A 156 38.48 15.51 -15.77
N SER A 157 39.51 15.80 -14.99
CA SER A 157 40.44 16.89 -15.25
C SER A 157 41.46 16.43 -16.28
N ILE A 158 41.55 17.15 -17.40
CA ILE A 158 42.74 17.25 -18.25
C ILE A 158 43.12 18.73 -18.26
#